data_AF-A0A7L3EQ57-F1
#
_entry.id   AF-A0A7L3EQ57-F1
#
_cell.length_a   1.000
_cell.length_b   1.000
_cell.length_c   1.000
_cell.angle_alpha   90.00
_cell.angle_beta   90.00
_cell.angle_gamma   90.00
#
_symmetry.space_group_name_H-M   'P 1'
#
loop_
_entity.id
_entity.type
_entity.pdbx_description
1 polymer ?
#
loop_
_entity_poly.entity_id
_entity_poly.type
_entity_poly.pdbx_seq_one_letter_code
_entity_poly.pdbx_strand_id
1 'polypeptide(L)'
;VMNCGKDFVETLKKIGYPKADELDGEDFDWMFESSEDKSFLDWFCGNINEQHVVSEEELQDFDNFLKHGKPVLEGNALEKVLKTLEPMGSKNSSQEVDREEEEEEDELQALHKLKNLQIYRHNKLQLLVTTNSHVLKTFQSREEEAHKDWKEGLEEFTAANKKFDNELQSLIAAVKKFASFFTTSRSEQRSDAHPVFFSQLSLDKYLSLEEESTAALTSHIKKRLFKGMSECAENSHEGSFQLEDLIKKVTFDETNELCEERREIARLQAAYICGKNQLIQLQAEEEGLNSAIKCAESLLQSSDKDTGQQENIDAKISSLSAIISAVKQDIAQINNKELLPLLKMNAELLTAPVVKECLDHQIARQDCYAAIQDKIGRHLVRQKTSFELIQLAFKMEMKKHQEMSCQLESLVESLKQSTDELQQRLQVVAERTEPAKPQNTISSEDGFSCRLYQLLEGGNKKQQLFKTYKSLEQMAQKLKQDCAAVQDQLAASAQEQSLLLSNLERDVDALHGALCCGTNQIQLRSPELTEQFHQLEVDLAELNHLLKDLVADLKSKRSFLESNRLHQMERDLYVYFFNDEEHLKEMVEKLEQQSQAKASHLQDKDFTNS
;
A
#
# COMPACT_ATOMS: atom_id res chain seq x y z
N VAL A 1 -74.08 -1.89 -35.56
CA VAL A 1 -74.20 -1.72 -37.02
C VAL A 1 -72.82 -2.04 -37.55
N MET A 2 -72.62 -3.26 -38.08
CA MET A 2 -71.34 -3.66 -38.67
C MET A 2 -71.22 -2.94 -40.01
N ASN A 3 -70.11 -2.23 -40.25
CA ASN A 3 -69.81 -1.55 -41.50
C ASN A 3 -69.35 -2.59 -42.55
N CYS A 4 -70.26 -3.47 -42.96
CA CYS A 4 -69.96 -4.56 -43.88
C CYS A 4 -69.51 -4.06 -45.27
N GLY A 5 -69.98 -2.88 -45.69
CA GLY A 5 -69.60 -2.25 -46.96
C GLY A 5 -68.16 -1.73 -46.98
N LYS A 6 -67.62 -1.27 -45.84
CA LYS A 6 -66.21 -0.81 -45.77
C LYS A 6 -65.23 -1.97 -45.88
N ASP A 7 -65.49 -3.08 -45.17
CA ASP A 7 -64.64 -4.28 -45.22
C ASP A 7 -64.65 -4.91 -46.63
N PHE A 8 -65.79 -4.83 -47.33
CA PHE A 8 -65.93 -5.27 -48.71
C PHE A 8 -65.06 -4.43 -49.67
N VAL A 9 -65.14 -3.09 -49.60
CA VAL A 9 -64.33 -2.21 -50.44
C VAL A 9 -62.84 -2.35 -50.13
N GLU A 10 -62.44 -2.53 -48.87
CA GLU A 10 -61.04 -2.82 -48.52
C GLU A 10 -60.56 -4.15 -49.09
N THR A 11 -61.38 -5.19 -49.08
CA THR A 11 -61.04 -6.48 -49.69
C THR A 11 -60.91 -6.35 -51.21
N LEU A 12 -61.79 -5.56 -51.87
CA LEU A 12 -61.68 -5.24 -53.30
C LEU A 12 -60.40 -4.48 -53.65
N LYS A 13 -59.93 -3.59 -52.76
CA LYS A 13 -58.63 -2.91 -52.91
C LYS A 13 -57.47 -3.89 -52.77
N LYS A 14 -57.52 -4.79 -51.79
CA LYS A 14 -56.49 -5.83 -51.59
C LYS A 14 -56.35 -6.74 -52.80
N ILE A 15 -57.46 -7.14 -53.44
CA ILE A 15 -57.40 -7.98 -54.65
C ILE A 15 -57.08 -7.19 -55.94
N GLY A 16 -56.79 -5.89 -55.85
CA GLY A 16 -56.33 -5.09 -56.99
C GLY A 16 -57.42 -4.70 -58.01
N TYR A 17 -58.70 -4.61 -57.60
CA TYR A 17 -59.78 -4.23 -58.52
C TYR A 17 -59.60 -2.77 -59.01
N PRO A 18 -59.51 -2.50 -60.32
CA PRO A 18 -59.00 -1.23 -60.86
C PRO A 18 -59.88 0.00 -60.62
N LYS A 19 -61.13 -0.17 -60.17
CA LYS A 19 -62.03 0.93 -59.79
C LYS A 19 -62.32 0.98 -58.29
N ALA A 20 -61.62 0.18 -57.47
CA ALA A 20 -61.90 0.08 -56.04
C ALA A 20 -61.67 1.39 -55.27
N ASP A 21 -60.82 2.29 -55.79
CA ASP A 21 -60.58 3.60 -55.18
C ASP A 21 -61.67 4.64 -55.45
N GLU A 22 -62.55 4.41 -56.43
CA GLU A 22 -63.70 5.27 -56.75
C GLU A 22 -64.98 4.86 -56.01
N LEU A 23 -64.96 3.72 -55.30
CA LEU A 23 -66.10 3.16 -54.57
C LEU A 23 -66.10 3.61 -53.11
N ASP A 24 -67.23 4.13 -52.63
CA ASP A 24 -67.43 4.46 -51.22
C ASP A 24 -68.15 3.31 -50.50
N GLY A 25 -67.64 2.89 -49.34
CA GLY A 25 -68.13 1.73 -48.60
C GLY A 25 -69.55 1.92 -48.05
N GLU A 26 -69.98 3.17 -47.86
CA GLU A 26 -71.32 3.51 -47.35
C GLU A 26 -72.42 3.26 -48.39
N ASP A 27 -72.08 3.23 -49.68
CA ASP A 27 -73.00 2.89 -50.78
C ASP A 27 -73.30 1.39 -50.88
N PHE A 28 -72.56 0.53 -50.17
CA PHE A 28 -72.73 -0.93 -50.21
C PHE A 28 -73.37 -1.49 -48.94
N ASP A 29 -73.53 -0.68 -47.89
CA ASP A 29 -74.10 -1.11 -46.62
C ASP A 29 -75.59 -1.54 -46.72
N TRP A 30 -76.32 -1.08 -47.74
CA TRP A 30 -77.73 -1.47 -47.99
C TRP A 30 -77.89 -2.77 -48.80
N MET A 31 -76.85 -3.25 -49.47
CA MET A 31 -76.96 -4.35 -50.43
C MET A 31 -77.03 -5.73 -49.74
N PHE A 32 -76.80 -5.80 -48.42
CA PHE A 32 -76.59 -7.05 -47.68
C PHE A 32 -77.38 -7.11 -46.35
N GLU A 33 -78.68 -6.83 -46.41
CA GLU A 33 -79.57 -6.88 -45.23
C GLU A 33 -80.04 -8.31 -44.87
N SER A 34 -79.93 -9.30 -45.77
CA SER A 34 -80.31 -10.70 -45.50
C SER A 34 -79.23 -11.47 -44.72
N SER A 35 -79.61 -12.49 -43.94
CA SER A 35 -78.66 -13.27 -43.13
C SER A 35 -77.72 -14.14 -43.95
N GLU A 36 -78.16 -14.62 -45.12
CA GLU A 36 -77.35 -15.44 -46.03
C GLU A 36 -76.26 -14.59 -46.70
N ASP A 37 -76.60 -13.36 -47.07
CA ASP A 37 -75.67 -12.41 -47.69
C ASP A 37 -74.54 -11.97 -46.74
N LYS A 38 -74.84 -11.87 -45.43
CA LYS A 38 -73.82 -11.56 -44.42
C LYS A 38 -72.81 -12.69 -44.20
N SER A 39 -73.27 -13.94 -44.21
CA SER A 39 -72.37 -15.10 -44.10
C SER A 39 -71.44 -15.22 -45.30
N PHE A 40 -71.93 -14.89 -46.50
CA PHE A 40 -71.07 -14.79 -47.69
C PHE A 40 -70.02 -13.68 -47.55
N LEU A 41 -70.41 -12.52 -47.02
CA LEU A 41 -69.53 -11.36 -46.90
C LEU A 41 -68.41 -11.56 -45.87
N ASP A 42 -68.72 -12.16 -44.72
CA ASP A 42 -67.71 -12.58 -43.73
C ASP A 42 -66.75 -13.62 -44.33
N TRP A 43 -67.25 -14.56 -45.13
CA TRP A 43 -66.41 -15.53 -45.82
C TRP A 43 -65.51 -14.87 -46.88
N PHE A 44 -66.07 -13.97 -47.69
CA PHE A 44 -65.35 -13.27 -48.77
C PHE A 44 -64.25 -12.38 -48.21
N CYS A 45 -64.57 -11.53 -47.23
CA CYS A 45 -63.60 -10.61 -46.62
C CYS A 45 -62.58 -11.34 -45.71
N GLY A 46 -62.92 -12.52 -45.20
CA GLY A 46 -62.02 -13.33 -44.36
C GLY A 46 -61.06 -14.24 -45.12
N ASN A 47 -61.46 -14.77 -46.29
CA ASN A 47 -60.70 -15.81 -46.98
C ASN A 47 -60.08 -15.38 -48.32
N ILE A 48 -60.57 -14.31 -48.96
CA ILE A 48 -60.05 -13.88 -50.25
C ILE A 48 -58.99 -12.79 -50.06
N ASN A 49 -57.83 -13.00 -50.67
CA ASN A 49 -56.68 -12.10 -50.62
C ASN A 49 -55.92 -12.12 -51.96
N GLU A 50 -54.82 -11.36 -52.06
CA GLU A 50 -53.97 -11.21 -53.24
C GLU A 50 -53.53 -12.53 -53.90
N GLN A 51 -53.43 -13.63 -53.14
CA GLN A 51 -53.01 -14.94 -53.65
C GLN A 51 -54.10 -15.68 -54.43
N HIS A 52 -55.34 -15.21 -54.37
CA HIS A 52 -56.48 -15.81 -55.07
C HIS A 52 -56.84 -15.04 -56.35
N VAL A 53 -56.05 -14.04 -56.72
CA VAL A 53 -56.22 -13.24 -57.94
C VAL A 53 -55.29 -13.79 -59.00
N VAL A 54 -55.86 -14.30 -60.09
CA VAL A 54 -55.08 -14.84 -61.20
C VAL A 54 -54.36 -13.69 -61.90
N SER A 55 -53.04 -13.77 -61.98
CA SER A 55 -52.22 -12.78 -62.66
C SER A 55 -52.34 -12.88 -64.20
N GLU A 56 -52.06 -11.79 -64.92
CA GLU A 56 -52.08 -11.76 -66.39
C GLU A 56 -51.07 -12.77 -67.00
N GLU A 57 -49.97 -13.05 -66.27
CA GLU A 57 -48.97 -14.05 -66.64
C GLU A 57 -49.52 -15.48 -66.48
N GLU A 58 -50.23 -15.79 -65.38
CA GLU A 58 -50.88 -17.08 -65.19
C GLU A 58 -52.05 -17.31 -66.16
N LEU A 59 -52.75 -16.24 -66.55
CA LEU A 59 -53.75 -16.27 -67.62
C LEU A 59 -53.11 -16.55 -68.99
N GLN A 60 -51.96 -15.94 -69.30
CA GLN A 60 -51.21 -16.26 -70.51
C GLN A 60 -50.66 -17.69 -70.51
N ASP A 61 -50.19 -18.18 -69.37
CA ASP A 61 -49.73 -19.56 -69.21
C ASP A 61 -50.89 -20.56 -69.34
N PHE A 62 -52.08 -20.24 -68.83
CA PHE A 62 -53.29 -21.03 -69.02
C PHE A 62 -53.77 -21.01 -70.48
N ASP A 63 -53.75 -19.84 -71.14
CA ASP A 63 -54.07 -19.72 -72.58
C ASP A 63 -53.05 -20.46 -73.45
N ASN A 64 -51.77 -20.44 -73.08
CA ASN A 64 -50.73 -21.24 -73.71
C ASN A 64 -50.98 -22.74 -73.47
N PHE A 65 -51.40 -23.13 -72.27
CA PHE A 65 -51.76 -24.51 -71.92
C PHE A 65 -52.98 -25.02 -72.72
N LEU A 66 -54.00 -24.19 -72.93
CA LEU A 66 -55.15 -24.47 -73.79
C LEU A 66 -54.77 -24.58 -75.28
N LYS A 67 -53.89 -23.69 -75.78
CA LYS A 67 -53.35 -23.75 -77.15
C LYS A 67 -52.52 -25.01 -77.42
N HIS A 68 -51.96 -25.64 -76.37
CA HIS A 68 -51.18 -26.87 -76.46
C HIS A 68 -52.04 -28.15 -76.37
N GLY A 69 -53.37 -28.03 -76.35
CA GLY A 69 -54.30 -29.14 -76.54
C GLY A 69 -54.34 -30.18 -75.40
N LYS A 70 -53.92 -29.81 -74.18
CA LYS A 70 -54.02 -30.69 -73.01
C LYS A 70 -55.43 -30.62 -72.41
N PRO A 71 -56.06 -31.76 -72.07
CA PRO A 71 -57.43 -31.78 -71.56
C PRO A 71 -57.49 -31.15 -70.16
N VAL A 72 -58.27 -30.08 -70.03
CA VAL A 72 -58.60 -29.47 -68.73
C VAL A 72 -59.74 -30.30 -68.11
N LEU A 73 -59.58 -30.67 -66.84
CA LEU A 73 -60.55 -31.47 -66.10
C LEU A 73 -61.73 -30.59 -65.67
N GLU A 74 -62.75 -30.50 -66.53
CA GLU A 74 -63.97 -29.73 -66.24
C GLU A 74 -65.21 -30.64 -66.10
N GLY A 75 -66.11 -30.24 -65.20
CA GLY A 75 -67.40 -30.90 -64.96
C GLY A 75 -67.28 -32.37 -64.54
N ASN A 76 -68.02 -33.25 -65.22
CA ASN A 76 -68.21 -34.66 -64.84
C ASN A 76 -66.93 -35.51 -64.80
N ALA A 77 -65.82 -35.02 -65.38
CA ALA A 77 -64.51 -35.67 -65.31
C ALA A 77 -63.79 -35.39 -63.97
N LEU A 78 -63.92 -34.18 -63.42
CA LEU A 78 -63.40 -33.82 -62.09
C LEU A 78 -64.18 -34.52 -60.97
N GLU A 79 -65.50 -34.67 -61.15
CA GLU A 79 -66.37 -35.38 -60.20
C GLU A 79 -66.05 -36.90 -60.12
N LYS A 80 -65.51 -37.50 -61.20
CA LYS A 80 -64.99 -38.88 -61.20
C LYS A 80 -63.63 -39.01 -60.51
N VAL A 81 -62.78 -37.99 -60.60
CA VAL A 81 -61.48 -37.95 -59.88
C VAL A 81 -61.70 -37.71 -58.38
N LEU A 82 -62.63 -36.85 -58.00
CA LEU A 82 -63.02 -36.66 -56.61
C LEU A 82 -63.71 -37.88 -56.00
N LYS A 83 -64.44 -38.69 -56.79
CA LYS A 83 -64.95 -40.01 -56.36
C LYS A 83 -63.89 -41.12 -56.29
N THR A 84 -62.71 -40.93 -56.88
CA THR A 84 -61.56 -41.85 -56.71
C THR A 84 -60.64 -41.44 -55.58
N LEU A 85 -60.78 -40.22 -55.07
CA LEU A 85 -60.22 -39.73 -53.81
C LEU A 85 -61.31 -39.77 -52.72
N GLU A 86 -61.78 -40.98 -52.39
CA GLU A 86 -62.50 -41.17 -51.12
C GLU A 86 -61.51 -41.45 -49.98
N PRO A 87 -61.86 -41.00 -48.77
CA PRO A 87 -60.92 -40.60 -47.71
C PRO A 87 -60.20 -41.79 -47.08
N MET A 88 -58.95 -41.58 -46.66
CA MET A 88 -58.23 -42.43 -45.69
C MET A 88 -59.12 -42.63 -44.46
N GLY A 89 -59.90 -43.71 -44.44
CA GLY A 89 -60.94 -43.91 -43.45
C GLY A 89 -61.94 -45.00 -43.79
N SER A 90 -61.52 -46.18 -44.28
CA SER A 90 -62.26 -47.42 -44.00
C SER A 90 -61.56 -48.69 -44.49
N LYS A 91 -61.14 -49.49 -43.52
CA LYS A 91 -61.04 -50.97 -43.51
C LYS A 91 -60.08 -51.63 -44.51
N ASN A 92 -58.94 -52.10 -43.98
CA ASN A 92 -58.64 -53.54 -43.85
C ASN A 92 -57.21 -53.75 -43.28
N SER A 93 -57.09 -53.91 -41.95
CA SER A 93 -56.01 -54.63 -41.21
C SER A 93 -56.06 -54.17 -39.74
N SER A 94 -56.89 -54.80 -38.92
CA SER A 94 -57.06 -54.50 -37.48
C SER A 94 -55.91 -55.08 -36.63
N GLN A 95 -54.68 -54.99 -37.10
CA GLN A 95 -53.51 -55.56 -36.41
C GLN A 95 -52.24 -54.73 -36.56
N GLU A 96 -52.17 -53.84 -37.55
CA GLU A 96 -51.10 -52.85 -37.71
C GLU A 96 -51.51 -51.50 -37.08
N VAL A 97 -52.76 -51.06 -37.23
CA VAL A 97 -53.25 -49.81 -36.60
C VAL A 97 -53.30 -49.90 -35.08
N ASP A 98 -53.74 -51.02 -34.49
CA ASP A 98 -53.69 -51.21 -33.04
C ASP A 98 -52.24 -51.26 -32.51
N ARG A 99 -51.27 -51.68 -33.33
CA ARG A 99 -49.85 -51.66 -32.95
C ARG A 99 -49.22 -50.29 -33.11
N GLU A 100 -49.54 -49.57 -34.18
CA GLU A 100 -49.07 -48.20 -34.40
C GLU A 100 -49.71 -47.24 -33.39
N GLU A 101 -50.99 -47.40 -33.04
CA GLU A 101 -51.64 -46.64 -31.96
C GLU A 101 -51.10 -47.03 -30.57
N GLU A 102 -50.83 -48.32 -30.29
CA GLU A 102 -50.13 -48.73 -29.05
C GLU A 102 -48.69 -48.19 -29.00
N GLU A 103 -47.95 -48.19 -30.11
CA GLU A 103 -46.58 -47.65 -30.20
C GLU A 103 -46.59 -46.13 -30.03
N GLU A 104 -47.54 -45.40 -30.64
CA GLU A 104 -47.71 -43.96 -30.46
C GLU A 104 -48.20 -43.59 -29.04
N GLU A 105 -49.08 -44.38 -28.41
CA GLU A 105 -49.47 -44.22 -27.00
C GLU A 105 -48.28 -44.48 -26.05
N ASP A 106 -47.47 -45.49 -26.34
CA ASP A 106 -46.25 -45.81 -25.59
C ASP A 106 -45.19 -44.71 -25.78
N GLU A 107 -45.04 -44.16 -26.98
CA GLU A 107 -44.19 -43.00 -27.26
C GLU A 107 -44.69 -41.74 -26.55
N LEU A 108 -46.00 -41.47 -26.56
CA LEU A 108 -46.60 -40.36 -25.82
C LEU A 108 -46.40 -40.52 -24.32
N GLN A 109 -46.56 -41.73 -23.77
CA GLN A 109 -46.24 -42.02 -22.38
C GLN A 109 -44.75 -41.84 -22.08
N ALA A 110 -43.85 -42.26 -22.98
CA ALA A 110 -42.41 -42.08 -22.83
C ALA A 110 -42.02 -40.59 -22.85
N LEU A 111 -42.59 -39.81 -23.77
CA LEU A 111 -42.42 -38.36 -23.85
C LEU A 111 -42.98 -37.65 -22.62
N HIS A 112 -44.13 -38.11 -22.08
CA HIS A 112 -44.70 -37.54 -20.86
C HIS A 112 -43.84 -37.87 -19.62
N LYS A 113 -43.26 -39.07 -19.55
CA LYS A 113 -42.26 -39.46 -18.53
C LYS A 113 -40.99 -38.62 -18.66
N LEU A 114 -40.51 -38.38 -19.89
CA LEU A 114 -39.33 -37.55 -20.17
C LEU A 114 -39.57 -36.08 -19.77
N LYS A 115 -40.72 -35.51 -20.13
CA LYS A 115 -41.15 -34.17 -19.73
C LYS A 115 -41.20 -34.03 -18.21
N ASN A 116 -41.82 -34.99 -17.51
CA ASN A 116 -41.89 -35.00 -16.05
C ASN A 116 -40.49 -35.08 -15.40
N LEU A 117 -39.60 -35.90 -15.96
CA LEU A 117 -38.20 -35.98 -15.52
C LEU A 117 -37.45 -34.66 -15.73
N GLN A 118 -37.71 -33.99 -16.86
CA GLN A 118 -37.09 -32.70 -17.19
C GLN A 118 -37.58 -31.58 -16.27
N ILE A 119 -38.88 -31.54 -15.95
CA ILE A 119 -39.46 -30.64 -14.95
C ILE A 119 -38.86 -30.91 -13.57
N TYR A 120 -38.74 -32.18 -13.16
CA TYR A 120 -38.11 -32.55 -11.89
C TYR A 120 -36.65 -32.07 -11.81
N ARG A 121 -35.86 -32.29 -12.87
CA ARG A 121 -34.47 -31.80 -12.96
C ARG A 121 -34.42 -30.28 -12.91
N HIS A 122 -35.31 -29.59 -13.61
CA HIS A 122 -35.39 -28.14 -13.60
C HIS A 122 -35.71 -27.61 -12.21
N ASN A 123 -36.74 -28.14 -11.53
CA ASN A 123 -37.11 -27.75 -10.17
C ASN A 123 -35.97 -28.01 -9.17
N LYS A 124 -35.26 -29.14 -9.32
CA LYS A 124 -34.08 -29.45 -8.49
C LYS A 124 -32.93 -28.47 -8.71
N LEU A 125 -32.66 -28.10 -9.97
CA LEU A 125 -31.65 -27.08 -10.29
C LEU A 125 -32.06 -25.70 -9.79
N GLN A 126 -33.33 -25.34 -9.92
CA GLN A 126 -33.86 -24.07 -9.41
C GLN A 126 -33.73 -23.98 -7.90
N LEU A 127 -34.02 -25.06 -7.16
CA LEU A 127 -33.79 -25.13 -5.72
C LEU A 127 -32.31 -24.97 -5.37
N LEU A 128 -31.40 -25.60 -6.12
CA LEU A 128 -29.96 -25.45 -5.91
C LEU A 128 -29.48 -24.01 -6.18
N VAL A 129 -30.03 -23.35 -7.19
CA VAL A 129 -29.71 -21.94 -7.50
C VAL A 129 -30.21 -21.03 -6.37
N THR A 130 -31.42 -21.25 -5.85
CA THR A 130 -31.94 -20.46 -4.72
C THR A 130 -31.15 -20.71 -3.44
N THR A 131 -30.76 -21.95 -3.13
CA THR A 131 -29.91 -22.23 -1.96
C THR A 131 -28.53 -21.62 -2.10
N ASN A 132 -27.88 -21.77 -3.26
CA ASN A 132 -26.55 -21.18 -3.49
C ASN A 132 -26.58 -19.65 -3.47
N SER A 133 -27.60 -19.01 -4.04
CA SER A 133 -27.74 -17.55 -4.00
C SER A 133 -27.97 -17.02 -2.58
N HIS A 134 -28.73 -17.74 -1.74
CA HIS A 134 -28.86 -17.40 -0.33
C HIS A 134 -27.52 -17.53 0.40
N VAL A 135 -26.81 -18.63 0.19
CA VAL A 135 -25.48 -18.86 0.78
C VAL A 135 -24.50 -17.76 0.35
N LEU A 136 -24.48 -17.39 -0.94
CA LEU A 136 -23.65 -16.30 -1.45
C LEU A 136 -23.96 -14.98 -0.76
N LYS A 137 -25.23 -14.61 -0.62
CA LYS A 137 -25.64 -13.39 0.10
C LYS A 137 -25.19 -13.40 1.57
N THR A 138 -25.31 -14.55 2.25
CA THR A 138 -24.83 -14.67 3.64
C THR A 138 -23.30 -14.59 3.75
N PHE A 139 -22.56 -15.05 2.74
CA PHE A 139 -21.11 -14.88 2.70
C PHE A 139 -20.73 -13.44 2.43
N GLN A 140 -21.41 -12.76 1.48
CA GLN A 140 -21.20 -11.34 1.20
C GLN A 140 -21.46 -10.47 2.42
N SER A 141 -22.55 -10.72 3.16
CA SER A 141 -22.83 -9.95 4.39
C SER A 141 -21.76 -10.16 5.46
N ARG A 142 -21.23 -11.39 5.60
CA ARG A 142 -20.13 -11.67 6.54
C ARG A 142 -18.81 -11.06 6.10
N GLU A 143 -18.54 -11.01 4.80
CA GLU A 143 -17.36 -10.37 4.23
C GLU A 143 -17.41 -8.86 4.45
N GLU A 144 -18.56 -8.22 4.23
CA GLU A 144 -18.78 -6.80 4.50
C GLU A 144 -18.62 -6.47 6.00
N GLU A 145 -19.15 -7.31 6.89
CA GLU A 145 -18.98 -7.18 8.34
C GLU A 145 -17.51 -7.31 8.75
N ALA A 146 -16.82 -8.35 8.28
CA ALA A 146 -15.39 -8.54 8.57
C ALA A 146 -14.52 -7.41 7.99
N HIS A 147 -14.85 -6.90 6.81
CA HIS A 147 -14.16 -5.77 6.21
C HIS A 147 -14.40 -4.47 7.00
N LYS A 148 -15.62 -4.27 7.51
CA LYS A 148 -15.94 -3.15 8.39
C LYS A 148 -15.14 -3.24 9.70
N ASP A 149 -15.15 -4.38 10.37
CA ASP A 149 -14.39 -4.61 11.62
C ASP A 149 -12.89 -4.41 11.41
N TRP A 150 -12.34 -4.91 10.30
CA TRP A 150 -10.94 -4.71 9.94
C TRP A 150 -10.62 -3.22 9.74
N LYS A 151 -11.50 -2.49 9.04
CA LYS A 151 -11.31 -1.06 8.80
C LYS A 151 -11.40 -0.25 10.10
N GLU A 152 -12.36 -0.55 10.97
CA GLU A 152 -12.47 0.07 12.29
C GLU A 152 -11.21 -0.20 13.14
N GLY A 153 -10.75 -1.45 13.19
CA GLY A 153 -9.52 -1.81 13.90
C GLY A 153 -8.26 -1.12 13.32
N LEU A 154 -8.19 -0.93 11.99
CA LEU A 154 -7.11 -0.19 11.34
C LEU A 154 -7.15 1.31 11.68
N GLU A 155 -8.34 1.91 11.71
CA GLU A 155 -8.52 3.31 12.10
C GLU A 155 -8.11 3.53 13.56
N GLU A 156 -8.50 2.64 14.48
CA GLU A 156 -8.08 2.68 15.88
C GLU A 156 -6.56 2.52 16.03
N PHE A 157 -5.97 1.53 15.35
CA PHE A 157 -4.53 1.28 15.38
C PHE A 157 -3.74 2.48 14.85
N THR A 158 -4.15 3.05 13.72
CA THR A 158 -3.47 4.20 13.12
C THR A 158 -3.61 5.47 13.98
N ALA A 159 -4.76 5.66 14.66
CA ALA A 159 -4.94 6.73 15.62
C ALA A 159 -4.04 6.56 16.85
N ALA A 160 -3.94 5.34 17.39
CA ALA A 160 -3.06 5.02 18.51
C ALA A 160 -1.58 5.22 18.13
N ASN A 161 -1.16 4.79 16.93
CA ASN A 161 0.21 4.97 16.46
C ASN A 161 0.56 6.45 16.30
N LYS A 162 -0.32 7.25 15.71
CA LYS A 162 -0.12 8.71 15.63
C LYS A 162 0.02 9.36 17.00
N LYS A 163 -0.79 8.93 17.98
CA LYS A 163 -0.70 9.43 19.35
C LYS A 163 0.65 9.07 19.98
N PHE A 164 1.08 7.81 19.85
CA PHE A 164 2.38 7.35 20.34
C PHE A 164 3.54 8.12 19.70
N ASP A 165 3.52 8.32 18.38
CA ASP A 165 4.54 9.09 17.65
C ASP A 165 4.63 10.53 18.15
N ASN A 166 3.48 11.18 18.40
CA ASN A 166 3.43 12.54 18.95
C ASN A 166 4.00 12.60 20.38
N GLU A 167 3.67 11.62 21.24
CA GLU A 167 4.22 11.52 22.59
C GLU A 167 5.74 11.30 22.57
N LEU A 168 6.24 10.45 21.66
CA LEU A 168 7.67 10.20 21.48
C LEU A 168 8.41 11.46 20.98
N GLN A 169 7.83 12.20 20.03
CA GLN A 169 8.40 13.47 19.57
C GLN A 169 8.44 14.51 20.68
N SER A 170 7.37 14.60 21.48
CA SER A 170 7.32 15.47 22.66
C SER A 170 8.40 15.10 23.69
N LEU A 171 8.58 13.81 23.96
CA LEU A 171 9.64 13.30 24.84
C LEU A 171 11.03 13.65 24.29
N ILE A 172 11.29 13.44 23.00
CA ILE A 172 12.56 13.80 22.36
C ILE A 172 12.80 15.32 22.47
N ALA A 173 11.78 16.15 22.26
CA ALA A 173 11.90 17.60 22.40
C ALA A 173 12.20 18.01 23.85
N ALA A 174 11.55 17.38 24.83
CA ALA A 174 11.81 17.60 26.25
C ALA A 174 13.23 17.19 26.64
N VAL A 175 13.71 16.03 26.18
CA VAL A 175 15.09 15.56 26.41
C VAL A 175 16.11 16.49 25.74
N LYS A 176 15.84 16.96 24.51
CA LYS A 176 16.70 17.97 23.85
C LYS A 176 16.76 19.28 24.62
N LYS A 177 15.62 19.76 25.13
CA LYS A 177 15.56 20.94 26.00
C LYS A 177 16.36 20.72 27.28
N PHE A 178 16.22 19.55 27.91
CA PHE A 178 16.99 19.19 29.09
C PHE A 178 18.50 19.16 28.81
N ALA A 179 18.93 18.52 27.72
CA ALA A 179 20.33 18.47 27.30
C ALA A 179 20.90 19.87 26.98
N SER A 180 20.07 20.80 26.48
CA SER A 180 20.49 22.18 26.22
C SER A 180 20.97 22.91 27.48
N PHE A 181 20.45 22.56 28.66
CA PHE A 181 20.88 23.14 29.92
C PHE A 181 22.34 22.80 30.27
N PHE A 182 22.86 21.64 29.82
CA PHE A 182 24.25 21.24 30.08
C PHE A 182 25.24 21.77 29.05
N THR A 183 24.78 22.13 27.84
CA THR A 183 25.64 22.55 26.72
C THR A 183 25.84 24.07 26.63
N THR A 184 25.05 24.86 27.37
CA THR A 184 25.06 26.33 27.27
C THR A 184 26.20 27.00 28.06
N SER A 185 27.06 26.26 28.76
CA SER A 185 27.94 26.79 29.82
C SER A 185 29.30 27.36 29.39
N ARG A 186 29.58 27.64 28.11
CA ARG A 186 30.90 28.20 27.74
C ARG A 186 30.97 29.15 26.54
N SER A 187 29.83 29.64 26.05
CA SER A 187 29.85 30.75 25.09
C SER A 187 29.73 32.05 25.87
N GLU A 188 30.78 32.86 25.87
CA GLU A 188 30.87 34.19 26.50
C GLU A 188 29.91 35.24 25.91
N GLN A 189 28.89 34.81 25.16
CA GLN A 189 28.08 35.69 24.33
C GLN A 189 26.60 35.29 24.31
N ARG A 190 25.97 35.29 25.48
CA ARG A 190 24.52 35.55 25.61
C ARG A 190 24.23 36.20 26.96
N SER A 191 24.07 37.52 26.94
CA SER A 191 23.84 38.39 28.10
C SER A 191 22.52 38.12 28.86
N ASP A 192 21.66 37.21 28.40
CA ASP A 192 20.30 37.01 28.95
C ASP A 192 20.01 35.57 29.44
N ALA A 193 20.98 34.65 29.39
CA ALA A 193 20.77 33.29 29.86
C ALA A 193 20.99 33.22 31.38
N HIS A 194 19.91 33.21 32.16
CA HIS A 194 19.99 32.92 33.59
C HIS A 194 20.57 31.51 33.81
N PRO A 195 21.60 31.36 34.67
CA PRO A 195 22.17 30.06 34.98
C PRO A 195 21.11 29.17 35.61
N VAL A 196 20.93 27.99 35.03
CA VAL A 196 19.92 27.01 35.45
C VAL A 196 20.45 26.16 36.60
N PHE A 197 21.76 25.89 36.58
CA PHE A 197 22.46 25.13 37.61
C PHE A 197 23.34 26.03 38.46
N PHE A 198 23.51 25.65 39.73
CA PHE A 198 24.41 26.37 40.63
C PHE A 198 25.87 26.22 40.18
N SER A 199 26.22 25.10 39.53
CA SER A 199 27.50 24.90 38.81
C SER A 199 27.80 25.88 37.68
N GLN A 200 26.79 26.59 37.17
CA GLN A 200 26.98 27.59 36.11
C GLN A 200 27.20 29.00 36.65
N LEU A 201 27.02 29.22 37.96
CA LEU A 201 27.27 30.52 38.59
C LEU A 201 28.76 30.74 38.80
N SER A 202 29.27 31.87 38.30
CA SER A 202 30.64 32.31 38.60
C SER A 202 30.73 32.71 40.08
N LEU A 203 31.55 31.97 40.85
CA LEU A 203 31.85 32.30 42.25
C LEU A 203 32.91 33.41 42.39
N ASP A 204 33.55 33.84 41.29
CA ASP A 204 34.69 34.76 41.31
C ASP A 204 34.40 36.06 42.06
N LYS A 205 33.23 36.67 41.84
CA LYS A 205 32.82 37.90 42.53
C LYS A 205 32.63 37.70 44.03
N TYR A 206 32.16 36.52 44.44
CA TYR A 206 31.99 36.19 45.86
C TYR A 206 33.35 35.95 46.51
N LEU A 207 34.23 35.19 45.85
CA LEU A 207 35.59 34.91 46.31
C LEU A 207 36.41 36.20 46.45
N SER A 208 36.34 37.11 45.45
CA SER A 208 37.04 38.39 45.53
C SER A 208 36.54 39.25 46.70
N LEU A 209 35.23 39.27 46.96
CA LEU A 209 34.67 40.00 48.10
C LEU A 209 35.10 39.39 49.44
N GLU A 210 35.14 38.07 49.56
CA GLU A 210 35.63 37.39 50.76
C GLU A 210 37.12 37.67 51.00
N GLU A 211 37.94 37.65 49.94
CA GLU A 211 39.37 38.03 50.00
C GLU A 211 39.57 39.48 50.44
N GLU A 212 38.85 40.43 49.83
CA GLU A 212 38.87 41.85 50.22
C GLU A 212 38.46 42.04 51.69
N SER A 213 37.41 41.34 52.14
CA SER A 213 36.93 41.42 53.52
C SER A 213 37.94 40.85 54.53
N THR A 214 38.61 39.75 54.17
CA THR A 214 39.66 39.13 54.99
C THR A 214 40.89 40.03 55.06
N ALA A 215 41.26 40.68 53.95
CA ALA A 215 42.35 41.65 53.91
C ALA A 215 42.04 42.89 54.76
N ALA A 216 40.82 43.42 54.68
CA ALA A 216 40.36 44.55 55.49
C ALA A 216 40.35 44.23 56.99
N LEU A 217 39.88 43.03 57.37
CA LEU A 217 39.93 42.55 58.75
C LEU A 217 41.39 42.45 59.26
N THR A 218 42.26 41.85 58.46
CA THR A 218 43.70 41.73 58.78
C THR A 218 44.35 43.09 59.00
N SER A 219 44.07 44.07 58.13
CA SER A 219 44.56 45.45 58.28
C SER A 219 44.04 46.13 59.55
N HIS A 220 42.74 45.96 59.86
CA HIS A 220 42.13 46.50 61.07
C HIS A 220 42.74 45.90 62.36
N ILE A 221 43.06 44.60 62.36
CA ILE A 221 43.72 43.92 63.47
C ILE A 221 45.15 44.44 63.65
N LYS A 222 45.92 44.52 62.55
CA LYS A 222 47.27 45.11 62.56
C LYS A 222 47.24 46.51 63.16
N LYS A 223 46.33 47.38 62.70
CA LYS A 223 46.21 48.74 63.21
C LYS A 223 45.90 48.81 64.71
N ARG A 224 45.01 47.95 65.25
CA ARG A 224 44.69 47.96 66.69
C ARG A 224 45.79 47.38 67.56
N LEU A 225 46.37 46.25 67.16
CA LEU A 225 47.42 45.58 67.94
C LEU A 225 48.72 46.40 67.93
N PHE A 226 49.12 46.95 66.79
CA PHE A 226 50.37 47.70 66.69
C PHE A 226 50.25 49.15 67.18
N LYS A 227 49.08 49.79 67.09
CA LYS A 227 48.88 51.13 67.70
C LYS A 227 48.85 51.08 69.24
N GLY A 228 48.55 49.93 69.83
CA GLY A 228 48.68 49.70 71.27
C GLY A 228 50.08 49.30 71.73
N MET A 229 50.97 48.87 70.81
CA MET A 229 52.36 48.47 71.10
C MET A 229 53.41 49.45 70.55
N SER A 230 52.99 50.56 69.94
CA SER A 230 53.91 51.51 69.27
C SER A 230 54.69 52.42 70.22
N GLU A 231 54.68 52.18 71.52
CA GLU A 231 55.70 52.74 72.43
C GLU A 231 56.93 51.82 72.58
N CYS A 232 56.87 50.54 72.15
CA CYS A 232 57.94 49.56 72.43
C CYS A 232 58.63 48.92 71.21
N ALA A 233 58.29 49.25 69.96
CA ALA A 233 58.89 48.57 68.81
C ALA A 233 59.16 49.46 67.59
N GLU A 234 60.17 50.31 67.67
CA GLU A 234 60.74 51.02 66.50
C GLU A 234 61.54 50.09 65.56
N ASN A 235 61.71 48.80 65.87
CA ASN A 235 62.71 47.94 65.23
C ASN A 235 62.20 46.62 64.61
N SER A 236 60.99 46.55 64.02
CA SER A 236 60.64 45.33 63.25
C SER A 236 59.92 45.60 61.93
N HIS A 237 60.51 45.04 60.87
CA HIS A 237 60.13 45.18 59.47
C HIS A 237 58.63 45.00 59.20
N GLU A 238 58.08 45.96 58.46
CA GLU A 238 56.66 46.20 58.19
C GLU A 238 56.03 45.21 57.17
N GLY A 239 56.77 44.19 56.72
CA GLY A 239 56.46 43.46 55.48
C GLY A 239 55.86 42.06 55.58
N SER A 240 55.85 41.36 56.72
CA SER A 240 55.63 39.90 56.69
C SER A 240 54.91 39.31 57.92
N PHE A 241 53.73 39.82 58.27
CA PHE A 241 52.89 39.16 59.28
C PHE A 241 51.60 38.65 58.65
N GLN A 242 51.48 37.32 58.57
CA GLN A 242 50.21 36.63 58.26
C GLN A 242 49.31 36.63 59.52
N LEU A 243 48.02 36.35 59.36
CA LEU A 243 47.05 36.36 60.48
C LEU A 243 47.47 35.38 61.59
N GLU A 244 48.10 34.26 61.21
CA GLU A 244 48.69 33.26 62.10
C GLU A 244 49.83 33.81 62.97
N ASP A 245 50.63 34.76 62.45
CA ASP A 245 51.74 35.38 63.19
C ASP A 245 51.25 36.40 64.21
N LEU A 246 50.13 37.07 63.90
CA LEU A 246 49.45 37.99 64.83
C LEU A 246 48.88 37.23 66.03
N ILE A 247 48.29 36.07 65.80
CA ILE A 247 47.74 35.23 66.88
C ILE A 247 48.85 34.72 67.81
N LYS A 248 50.02 34.34 67.26
CA LYS A 248 51.19 33.89 68.06
C LYS A 248 51.89 35.01 68.82
N LYS A 249 51.84 36.26 68.35
CA LYS A 249 52.43 37.43 69.02
C LYS A 249 51.62 37.94 70.23
N VAL A 250 50.32 37.64 70.32
CA VAL A 250 49.50 38.03 71.48
C VAL A 250 49.96 37.32 72.77
N THR A 251 50.70 36.22 72.65
CA THR A 251 51.10 35.37 73.79
C THR A 251 52.48 35.64 74.41
N PHE A 252 53.25 36.67 73.98
CA PHE A 252 54.63 36.80 74.46
C PHE A 252 55.11 38.26 74.59
N ASP A 253 54.83 38.90 75.73
CA ASP A 253 55.72 39.94 76.32
C ASP A 253 55.41 40.28 77.81
N GLU A 254 54.39 39.67 78.42
CA GLU A 254 53.98 39.96 79.81
C GLU A 254 55.09 39.75 80.85
N THR A 255 56.10 38.92 80.56
CA THR A 255 57.09 38.53 81.58
C THR A 255 58.06 39.63 82.01
N ASN A 256 58.31 40.63 81.16
CA ASN A 256 59.34 41.63 81.44
C ASN A 256 58.78 42.87 82.17
N GLU A 257 57.64 43.40 81.72
CA GLU A 257 56.97 44.55 82.35
C GLU A 257 56.46 44.22 83.77
N LEU A 258 55.86 43.03 83.96
CA LEU A 258 55.42 42.54 85.26
C LEU A 258 56.57 42.40 86.27
N CYS A 259 57.80 42.17 85.80
CA CYS A 259 58.96 42.01 86.66
C CYS A 259 59.42 43.36 87.22
N GLU A 260 59.36 44.42 86.42
CA GLU A 260 59.76 45.78 86.82
C GLU A 260 58.72 46.42 87.75
N GLU A 261 57.42 46.28 87.46
CA GLU A 261 56.35 46.81 88.33
C GLU A 261 56.37 46.16 89.72
N ARG A 262 56.56 44.84 89.79
CA ARG A 262 56.69 44.12 91.07
C ARG A 262 57.93 44.55 91.85
N ARG A 263 59.04 44.79 91.15
CA ARG A 263 60.29 45.28 91.77
C ARG A 263 60.09 46.68 92.33
N GLU A 264 59.35 47.54 91.63
CA GLU A 264 59.07 48.90 92.05
C GLU A 264 58.12 48.95 93.26
N ILE A 265 57.07 48.12 93.30
CA ILE A 265 56.20 47.99 94.48
C ILE A 265 57.00 47.54 95.70
N ALA A 266 57.88 46.54 95.54
CA ALA A 266 58.74 46.07 96.62
C ALA A 266 59.70 47.18 97.10
N ARG A 267 60.22 48.01 96.17
CA ARG A 267 61.07 49.16 96.48
C ARG A 267 60.31 50.22 97.29
N LEU A 268 59.08 50.55 96.88
CA LEU A 268 58.21 51.50 97.59
C LEU A 268 57.84 51.01 98.99
N GLN A 269 57.48 49.74 99.15
CA GLN A 269 57.20 49.14 100.46
C GLN A 269 58.41 49.20 101.38
N ALA A 270 59.59 48.84 100.88
CA ALA A 270 60.83 48.90 101.65
C ALA A 270 61.17 50.34 102.09
N ALA A 271 61.05 51.31 101.16
CA ALA A 271 61.29 52.73 101.47
C ALA A 271 60.33 53.27 102.53
N TYR A 272 59.04 52.91 102.45
CA TYR A 272 58.04 53.30 103.45
C TYR A 272 58.34 52.71 104.83
N ILE A 273 58.63 51.41 104.90
CA ILE A 273 58.97 50.72 106.16
C ILE A 273 60.20 51.38 106.81
N CYS A 274 61.26 51.60 106.05
CA CYS A 274 62.48 52.22 106.56
C CYS A 274 62.21 53.66 107.04
N GLY A 275 61.54 54.48 106.24
CA GLY A 275 61.26 55.87 106.59
C GLY A 275 60.33 56.01 107.80
N LYS A 276 59.29 55.17 107.91
CA LYS A 276 58.38 55.19 109.06
C LYS A 276 59.02 54.64 110.33
N ASN A 277 59.86 53.61 110.23
CA ASN A 277 60.60 53.10 111.38
C ASN A 277 61.55 54.18 111.93
N GLN A 278 62.30 54.88 111.06
CA GLN A 278 63.16 55.99 111.47
C GLN A 278 62.37 57.13 112.12
N LEU A 279 61.21 57.48 111.57
CA LEU A 279 60.35 58.51 112.15
C LEU A 279 59.89 58.13 113.57
N ILE A 280 59.46 56.87 113.78
CA ILE A 280 59.01 56.38 115.09
C ILE A 280 60.16 56.36 116.09
N GLN A 281 61.37 55.96 115.66
CA GLN A 281 62.56 55.99 116.50
C GLN A 281 62.90 57.42 116.94
N LEU A 282 62.90 58.38 116.01
CA LEU A 282 63.16 59.79 116.33
C LEU A 282 62.09 60.38 117.25
N GLN A 283 60.81 60.06 117.06
CA GLN A 283 59.72 60.49 117.96
C GLN A 283 59.86 59.88 119.35
N ALA A 284 60.28 58.62 119.45
CA ALA A 284 60.54 57.96 120.73
C ALA A 284 61.76 58.58 121.45
N GLU A 285 62.82 58.93 120.72
CA GLU A 285 63.97 59.66 121.26
C GLU A 285 63.59 61.05 121.74
N GLU A 286 62.80 61.79 120.95
CA GLU A 286 62.28 63.12 121.32
C GLU A 286 61.44 63.05 122.60
N GLU A 287 60.50 62.12 122.70
CA GLU A 287 59.71 61.97 123.94
C GLU A 287 60.53 61.42 125.11
N GLY A 288 61.56 60.62 124.83
CA GLY A 288 62.55 60.21 125.82
C GLY A 288 63.32 61.40 126.39
N LEU A 289 63.78 62.31 125.53
CA LEU A 289 64.44 63.55 125.94
C LEU A 289 63.49 64.49 126.67
N ASN A 290 62.26 64.68 126.20
CA ASN A 290 61.24 65.47 126.90
C ASN A 290 60.91 64.91 128.28
N SER A 291 60.81 63.59 128.41
CA SER A 291 60.59 62.93 129.69
C SER A 291 61.81 63.06 130.61
N ALA A 292 63.03 62.99 130.06
CA ALA A 292 64.26 63.25 130.82
C ALA A 292 64.34 64.71 131.30
N ILE A 293 63.94 65.68 130.46
CA ILE A 293 63.82 67.09 130.83
C ILE A 293 62.79 67.25 131.96
N LYS A 294 61.57 66.71 131.81
CA LYS A 294 60.53 66.74 132.86
C LYS A 294 61.01 66.08 134.16
N CYS A 295 61.72 64.96 134.07
CA CYS A 295 62.29 64.28 135.23
C CYS A 295 63.34 65.17 135.92
N ALA A 296 64.26 65.77 135.16
CA ALA A 296 65.25 66.71 135.68
C ALA A 296 64.59 67.96 136.31
N GLU A 297 63.55 68.51 135.69
CA GLU A 297 62.74 69.60 136.25
C GLU A 297 62.08 69.19 137.56
N SER A 298 61.49 67.98 137.64
CA SER A 298 60.87 67.46 138.87
C SER A 298 61.89 67.18 139.98
N LEU A 299 63.08 66.71 139.62
CA LEU A 299 64.20 66.49 140.54
C LEU A 299 64.72 67.81 141.11
N LEU A 300 64.89 68.82 140.25
CA LEU A 300 65.22 70.19 140.67
C LEU A 300 64.16 70.77 141.60
N GLN A 301 62.87 70.51 141.34
CA GLN A 301 61.76 70.92 142.21
C GLN A 301 61.71 70.15 143.54
N SER A 302 62.11 68.88 143.59
CA SER A 302 62.18 68.06 144.82
C SER A 302 63.43 68.30 145.67
N SER A 303 64.50 68.83 145.06
CA SER A 303 65.80 69.08 145.72
C SER A 303 65.75 70.12 146.83
N ASP A 304 64.66 70.89 146.94
CA ASP A 304 64.46 71.85 148.03
C ASP A 304 63.97 71.20 149.33
N LYS A 305 63.59 69.90 149.32
CA LYS A 305 63.08 69.19 150.51
C LYS A 305 63.37 67.68 150.49
N ASP A 306 64.63 67.27 150.69
CA ASP A 306 64.93 66.09 151.53
C ASP A 306 66.44 65.94 151.75
N THR A 307 66.89 66.20 152.98
CA THR A 307 68.21 65.75 153.47
C THR A 307 67.98 64.62 154.44
N GLY A 308 68.31 63.40 154.02
CA GLY A 308 68.61 62.30 154.95
C GLY A 308 67.66 61.10 154.90
N GLN A 309 67.82 60.24 153.89
CA GLN A 309 67.68 58.80 154.07
C GLN A 309 68.81 58.08 153.34
N GLN A 310 69.70 57.44 154.12
CA GLN A 310 70.75 56.54 153.65
C GLN A 310 70.11 55.20 153.24
N GLU A 311 69.37 55.20 152.14
CA GLU A 311 68.93 53.96 151.49
C GLU A 311 70.13 53.31 150.80
N ASN A 312 70.19 51.97 150.78
CA ASN A 312 71.28 51.19 150.18
C ASN A 312 71.42 51.50 148.68
N ILE A 313 72.34 52.42 148.37
CA ILE A 313 72.57 52.97 147.03
C ILE A 313 72.90 51.83 146.03
N ASP A 314 73.66 50.83 146.45
CA ASP A 314 74.03 49.70 145.59
C ASP A 314 72.84 48.79 145.25
N ALA A 315 71.90 48.60 146.19
CA ALA A 315 70.67 47.85 145.94
C ALA A 315 69.74 48.61 144.97
N LYS A 316 69.70 49.95 145.06
CA LYS A 316 68.91 50.82 144.18
C LYS A 316 69.51 50.96 142.77
N ILE A 317 70.84 51.01 142.67
CA ILE A 317 71.56 50.93 141.38
C ILE A 317 71.33 49.56 140.74
N SER A 318 71.38 48.48 141.52
CA SER A 318 71.11 47.12 141.03
C SER A 318 69.66 46.95 140.56
N SER A 319 68.68 47.53 141.26
CA SER A 319 67.27 47.48 140.84
C SER A 319 67.00 48.36 139.62
N LEU A 320 67.55 49.58 139.56
CA LEU A 320 67.42 50.47 138.39
C LEU A 320 68.11 49.91 137.16
N SER A 321 69.29 49.29 137.30
CA SER A 321 69.97 48.62 136.18
C SER A 321 69.19 47.39 135.69
N ALA A 322 68.55 46.64 136.58
CA ALA A 322 67.63 45.57 136.21
C ALA A 322 66.39 46.09 135.47
N ILE A 323 65.82 47.23 135.91
CA ILE A 323 64.70 47.89 135.22
C ILE A 323 65.14 48.42 133.84
N ILE A 324 66.31 49.05 133.73
CA ILE A 324 66.87 49.51 132.44
C ILE A 324 67.09 48.33 131.49
N SER A 325 67.59 47.20 132.01
CA SER A 325 67.73 45.96 131.23
C SER A 325 66.39 45.44 130.73
N ALA A 326 65.38 45.37 131.61
CA ALA A 326 64.03 44.94 131.25
C ALA A 326 63.40 45.86 130.20
N VAL A 327 63.48 47.18 130.39
CA VAL A 327 62.98 48.17 129.42
C VAL A 327 63.72 48.07 128.09
N LYS A 328 65.03 47.86 128.08
CA LYS A 328 65.78 47.63 126.83
C LYS A 328 65.35 46.36 126.11
N GLN A 329 65.06 45.30 126.86
CA GLN A 329 64.55 44.05 126.32
C GLN A 329 63.13 44.24 125.75
N ASP A 330 62.26 44.97 126.44
CA ASP A 330 60.92 45.30 125.97
C ASP A 330 60.96 46.16 124.71
N ILE A 331 61.84 47.17 124.64
CA ILE A 331 62.07 47.98 123.43
C ILE A 331 62.52 47.09 122.27
N ALA A 332 63.45 46.16 122.50
CA ALA A 332 63.89 45.23 121.47
C ALA A 332 62.77 44.26 121.03
N GLN A 333 61.90 43.87 121.94
CA GLN A 333 60.74 43.04 121.65
C GLN A 333 59.70 43.80 120.82
N ILE A 334 59.34 45.02 121.22
CA ILE A 334 58.38 45.88 120.50
C ILE A 334 58.89 46.17 119.08
N ASN A 335 60.16 46.57 118.93
CA ASN A 335 60.74 46.90 117.63
C ASN A 335 60.76 45.71 116.66
N ASN A 336 61.13 44.52 117.14
CA ASN A 336 61.31 43.36 116.26
C ASN A 336 60.05 42.53 116.05
N LYS A 337 59.19 42.38 117.07
CA LYS A 337 58.03 41.48 117.01
C LYS A 337 56.71 42.19 116.67
N GLU A 338 56.55 43.46 117.04
CA GLU A 338 55.26 44.15 116.91
C GLU A 338 55.33 45.25 115.86
N LEU A 339 56.34 46.13 115.92
CA LEU A 339 56.44 47.29 115.03
C LEU A 339 56.70 46.89 113.57
N LEU A 340 57.67 46.00 113.32
CA LEU A 340 58.02 45.62 111.94
C LEU A 340 56.87 44.93 111.18
N PRO A 341 56.12 43.96 111.75
CA PRO A 341 54.94 43.38 111.09
C PRO A 341 53.82 44.39 110.83
N LEU A 342 53.56 45.30 111.77
CA LEU A 342 52.55 46.35 111.59
C LEU A 342 52.94 47.33 110.47
N LEU A 343 54.23 47.70 110.39
CA LEU A 343 54.75 48.53 109.30
C LEU A 343 54.66 47.83 107.94
N LYS A 344 54.92 46.51 107.88
CA LYS A 344 54.73 45.72 106.65
C LYS A 344 53.27 45.69 106.21
N MET A 345 52.34 45.41 107.13
CA MET A 345 50.91 45.41 106.82
C MET A 345 50.44 46.80 106.34
N ASN A 346 50.95 47.87 106.96
CA ASN A 346 50.63 49.24 106.54
C ASN A 346 51.25 49.59 105.18
N ALA A 347 52.46 49.10 104.89
CA ALA A 347 53.10 49.26 103.58
C ALA A 347 52.31 48.54 102.48
N GLU A 348 51.84 47.33 102.74
CA GLU A 348 50.97 46.56 101.83
C GLU A 348 49.68 47.32 101.55
N LEU A 349 49.02 47.87 102.58
CA LEU A 349 47.80 48.66 102.46
C LEU A 349 48.02 49.95 101.64
N LEU A 350 49.16 50.61 101.82
CA LEU A 350 49.55 51.78 101.03
C LEU A 350 49.72 51.44 99.55
N THR A 351 50.29 50.28 99.24
CA THR A 351 50.50 49.83 97.85
C THR A 351 49.29 49.16 97.21
N ALA A 352 48.27 48.78 97.99
CA ALA A 352 47.10 48.07 97.48
C ALA A 352 46.34 48.82 96.35
N PRO A 353 46.13 50.15 96.41
CA PRO A 353 45.50 50.88 95.30
C PRO A 353 46.32 50.84 94.01
N VAL A 354 47.66 50.95 94.11
CA VAL A 354 48.56 50.91 92.95
C VAL A 354 48.55 49.52 92.30
N VAL A 355 48.58 48.47 93.12
CA VAL A 355 48.46 47.08 92.63
C VAL A 355 47.10 46.87 91.95
N LYS A 356 46.02 47.41 92.54
CA LYS A 356 44.69 47.33 91.96
C LYS A 356 44.62 48.00 90.58
N GLU A 357 45.14 49.22 90.45
CA GLU A 357 45.15 49.94 89.16
C GLU A 357 45.97 49.20 88.09
N CYS A 358 47.12 48.62 88.45
CA CYS A 358 47.92 47.78 87.56
C CYS A 358 47.14 46.53 87.09
N LEU A 359 46.46 45.83 88.01
CA LEU A 359 45.61 44.69 87.67
C LEU A 359 44.40 45.10 86.81
N ASP A 360 43.74 46.21 87.14
CA ASP A 360 42.62 46.75 86.36
C ASP A 360 43.06 47.11 84.93
N HIS A 361 44.28 47.66 84.76
CA HIS A 361 44.87 47.93 83.45
C HIS A 361 45.13 46.64 82.66
N GLN A 362 45.65 45.59 83.31
CA GLN A 362 45.87 44.29 82.68
C GLN A 362 44.56 43.63 82.26
N ILE A 363 43.54 43.66 83.12
CA ILE A 363 42.20 43.16 82.82
C ILE A 363 41.64 43.90 81.59
N ALA A 364 41.73 45.24 81.56
CA ALA A 364 41.25 46.03 80.42
C ALA A 364 41.99 45.70 79.11
N ARG A 365 43.31 45.45 79.18
CA ARG A 365 44.11 45.01 78.02
C ARG A 365 43.68 43.63 77.53
N GLN A 366 43.46 42.69 78.45
CA GLN A 366 42.99 41.33 78.12
C GLN A 366 41.56 41.33 77.56
N ASP A 367 40.65 42.15 78.11
CA ASP A 367 39.29 42.34 77.58
C ASP A 367 39.31 42.88 76.15
N CYS A 368 40.24 43.79 75.85
CA CYS A 368 40.45 44.30 74.49
C CYS A 368 40.89 43.18 73.52
N TYR A 369 41.83 42.32 73.94
CA TYR A 369 42.23 41.16 73.13
C TYR A 369 41.11 40.15 72.95
N ALA A 370 40.36 39.83 74.01
CA ALA A 370 39.20 38.95 73.95
C ALA A 370 38.15 39.47 72.95
N ALA A 371 37.84 40.77 72.99
CA ALA A 371 36.91 41.40 72.05
C ALA A 371 37.40 41.36 70.59
N ILE A 372 38.71 41.50 70.36
CA ILE A 372 39.31 41.35 69.02
C ILE A 372 39.20 39.89 68.55
N GLN A 373 39.58 38.93 69.39
CA GLN A 373 39.49 37.50 69.09
C GLN A 373 38.06 37.06 68.77
N ASP A 374 37.08 37.51 69.54
CA ASP A 374 35.66 37.24 69.34
C ASP A 374 35.15 37.81 68.00
N LYS A 375 35.61 39.01 67.61
CA LYS A 375 35.30 39.58 66.28
C LYS A 375 35.91 38.77 65.14
N ILE A 376 37.15 38.30 65.29
CA ILE A 376 37.81 37.41 64.32
C ILE A 376 37.08 36.09 64.22
N GLY A 377 36.78 35.46 65.36
CA GLY A 377 36.05 34.21 65.46
C GLY A 377 34.71 34.28 64.74
N ARG A 378 33.91 35.33 64.99
CA ARG A 378 32.64 35.54 64.26
C ARG A 378 32.83 35.66 62.75
N HIS A 379 33.85 36.37 62.29
CA HIS A 379 34.10 36.52 60.86
C HIS A 379 34.49 35.19 60.21
N LEU A 380 35.43 34.46 60.82
CA LEU A 380 35.87 33.14 60.34
C LEU A 380 34.72 32.11 60.37
N VAL A 381 33.89 32.12 61.40
CA VAL A 381 32.69 31.27 61.46
C VAL A 381 31.74 31.61 60.33
N ARG A 382 31.47 32.91 60.07
CA ARG A 382 30.61 33.33 58.95
C ARG A 382 31.18 32.89 57.59
N GLN A 383 32.47 33.08 57.39
CA GLN A 383 33.14 32.69 56.15
C GLN A 383 33.07 31.17 55.95
N LYS A 384 33.39 30.39 56.99
CA LYS A 384 33.30 28.93 56.97
C LYS A 384 31.89 28.44 56.68
N THR A 385 30.87 28.96 57.38
CA THR A 385 29.48 28.53 57.16
C THR A 385 28.99 28.89 55.76
N SER A 386 29.42 30.03 55.21
CA SER A 386 29.10 30.41 53.83
C SER A 386 29.71 29.44 52.82
N PHE A 387 30.98 29.05 53.00
CA PHE A 387 31.62 28.05 52.14
C PHE A 387 30.99 26.66 52.28
N GLU A 388 30.65 26.23 53.49
CA GLU A 388 29.95 24.97 53.73
C GLU A 388 28.56 24.95 53.07
N LEU A 389 27.84 26.07 53.07
CA LEU A 389 26.56 26.21 52.38
C LEU A 389 26.72 26.07 50.86
N ILE A 390 27.72 26.75 50.27
CA ILE A 390 28.03 26.65 48.83
C ILE A 390 28.41 25.20 48.48
N GLN A 391 29.24 24.57 49.30
CA GLN A 391 29.62 23.17 49.09
C GLN A 391 28.41 22.23 49.20
N LEU A 392 27.51 22.48 50.16
CA LEU A 392 26.28 21.71 50.30
C LEU A 392 25.38 21.88 49.07
N ALA A 393 25.24 23.09 48.55
CA ALA A 393 24.47 23.35 47.32
C ALA A 393 25.00 22.53 46.15
N PHE A 394 26.32 22.49 45.93
CA PHE A 394 26.93 21.64 44.90
C PHE A 394 26.71 20.14 45.13
N LYS A 395 26.83 19.68 46.38
CA LYS A 395 26.57 18.26 46.72
C LYS A 395 25.12 17.88 46.46
N MET A 396 24.18 18.76 46.79
CA MET A 396 22.75 18.53 46.53
C MET A 396 22.45 18.52 45.04
N GLU A 397 23.00 19.46 44.26
CA GLU A 397 22.88 19.48 42.81
C GLU A 397 23.42 18.18 42.19
N MET A 398 24.64 17.77 42.58
CA MET A 398 25.25 16.54 42.11
C MET A 398 24.38 15.31 42.42
N LYS A 399 23.86 15.21 43.66
CA LYS A 399 22.96 14.12 44.04
C LYS A 399 21.69 14.12 43.18
N LYS A 400 21.13 15.30 42.88
CA LYS A 400 19.95 15.41 42.00
C LYS A 400 20.26 15.02 40.56
N HIS A 401 21.43 15.36 40.04
CA HIS A 401 21.88 14.90 38.72
C HIS A 401 22.07 13.38 38.67
N GLN A 402 22.63 12.78 39.74
CA GLN A 402 22.76 11.32 39.84
C GLN A 402 21.40 10.62 39.90
N GLU A 403 20.48 11.10 40.75
CA GLU A 403 19.10 10.59 40.82
C GLU A 403 18.42 10.63 39.44
N MET A 404 18.59 11.75 38.72
CA MET A 404 18.02 11.93 37.40
C MET A 404 18.69 11.03 36.34
N SER A 405 20.01 10.84 36.41
CA SER A 405 20.74 9.90 35.54
C SER A 405 20.20 8.49 35.70
N CYS A 406 20.03 8.01 36.95
CA CYS A 406 19.47 6.69 37.21
C CYS A 406 18.04 6.55 36.68
N GLN A 407 17.20 7.59 36.81
CA GLN A 407 15.84 7.59 36.25
C GLN A 407 15.86 7.54 34.72
N LEU A 408 16.74 8.31 34.08
CA LEU A 408 16.90 8.31 32.62
C LEU A 408 17.43 6.97 32.11
N GLU A 409 18.41 6.36 32.79
CA GLU A 409 18.92 5.03 32.48
C GLU A 409 17.83 3.97 32.59
N SER A 410 17.03 4.01 33.66
CA SER A 410 15.88 3.11 33.82
C SER A 410 14.83 3.30 32.71
N LEU A 411 14.59 4.53 32.27
CA LEU A 411 13.67 4.82 31.17
C LEU A 411 14.22 4.32 29.83
N VAL A 412 15.52 4.47 29.59
CA VAL A 412 16.17 3.93 28.39
C VAL A 412 16.07 2.41 28.36
N GLU A 413 16.28 1.74 29.49
CA GLU A 413 16.18 0.29 29.56
C GLU A 413 14.74 -0.21 29.35
N SER A 414 13.74 0.47 29.94
CA SER A 414 12.34 0.11 29.71
C SER A 414 11.89 0.35 28.27
N LEU A 415 12.35 1.42 27.63
CA LEU A 415 12.09 1.68 26.21
C LEU A 415 12.77 0.63 25.30
N LYS A 416 13.99 0.21 25.62
CA LYS A 416 14.67 -0.89 24.89
C LYS A 416 13.89 -2.19 25.03
N GLN A 417 13.52 -2.57 26.26
CA GLN A 417 12.73 -3.77 26.49
C GLN A 417 11.40 -3.72 25.72
N SER A 418 10.69 -2.59 25.75
CA SER A 418 9.46 -2.43 24.99
C SER A 418 9.68 -2.53 23.48
N THR A 419 10.82 -2.05 22.97
CA THR A 419 11.20 -2.15 21.57
C THR A 419 11.51 -3.60 21.19
N ASP A 420 12.24 -4.32 22.04
CA ASP A 420 12.56 -5.74 21.84
C ASP A 420 11.30 -6.61 21.88
N GLU A 421 10.38 -6.35 22.82
CA GLU A 421 9.07 -7.01 22.88
C GLU A 421 8.23 -6.74 21.62
N LEU A 422 8.23 -5.50 21.14
CA LEU A 422 7.55 -5.14 19.89
C LEU A 422 8.19 -5.85 18.69
N GLN A 423 9.52 -5.88 18.61
CA GLN A 423 10.25 -6.56 17.56
C GLN A 423 9.97 -8.07 17.57
N GLN A 424 9.92 -8.71 18.74
CA GLN A 424 9.53 -10.11 18.87
C GLN A 424 8.09 -10.35 18.40
N ARG A 425 7.14 -9.48 18.79
CA ARG A 425 5.74 -9.57 18.32
C ARG A 425 5.66 -9.41 16.79
N LEU A 426 6.37 -8.45 16.23
CA LEU A 426 6.45 -8.23 14.78
C LEU A 426 7.06 -9.45 14.06
N GLN A 427 8.09 -10.06 14.64
CA GLN A 427 8.69 -11.28 14.11
C GLN A 427 7.70 -12.46 14.13
N VAL A 428 6.96 -12.67 15.22
CA VAL A 428 5.91 -13.70 15.29
C VAL A 428 4.82 -13.47 14.24
N VAL A 429 4.43 -12.20 14.02
CA VAL A 429 3.47 -11.85 12.97
C VAL A 429 4.06 -12.15 11.58
N ALA A 430 5.31 -11.77 11.33
CA ALA A 430 6.02 -12.04 10.08
C ALA A 430 6.16 -13.55 9.79
N GLU A 431 6.51 -14.34 10.81
CA GLU A 431 6.59 -15.81 10.71
C GLU A 431 5.22 -16.45 10.45
N ARG A 432 4.13 -15.85 10.93
CA ARG A 432 2.75 -16.27 10.59
C ARG A 432 2.29 -15.82 9.20
N THR A 433 2.93 -14.80 8.64
CA THR A 433 2.66 -14.31 7.28
C THR A 433 3.58 -14.91 6.22
N GLU A 434 4.51 -15.80 6.60
CA GLU A 434 5.15 -16.70 5.64
C GLU A 434 4.06 -17.38 4.81
N PRO A 435 4.05 -17.21 3.48
CA PRO A 435 3.08 -17.86 2.64
C PRO A 435 3.21 -19.36 2.90
N ALA A 436 2.11 -19.99 3.34
CA ALA A 436 2.07 -21.41 3.60
C ALA A 436 2.84 -22.12 2.49
N LYS A 437 3.97 -22.78 2.83
CA LYS A 437 4.81 -23.50 1.87
C LYS A 437 3.86 -24.24 0.92
N PRO A 438 3.94 -24.03 -0.40
CA PRO A 438 3.00 -24.64 -1.33
C PRO A 438 3.04 -26.14 -1.06
N GLN A 439 1.97 -26.64 -0.46
CA GLN A 439 1.83 -28.07 -0.22
C GLN A 439 1.72 -28.66 -1.62
N ASN A 440 2.85 -29.17 -2.12
CA ASN A 440 2.90 -29.78 -3.45
C ASN A 440 1.94 -30.99 -3.53
N THR A 441 1.56 -31.55 -2.38
CA THR A 441 0.61 -32.65 -2.23
C THR A 441 -0.81 -32.13 -2.12
N ILE A 442 -1.70 -32.67 -2.95
CA ILE A 442 -3.14 -32.44 -2.90
C ILE A 442 -3.67 -33.08 -1.61
N SER A 443 -4.26 -32.28 -0.73
CA SER A 443 -4.90 -32.75 0.50
C SER A 443 -6.07 -33.68 0.17
N SER A 444 -6.30 -34.71 1.00
CA SER A 444 -7.45 -35.60 0.89
C SER A 444 -8.79 -34.90 1.11
N GLU A 445 -8.78 -33.71 1.72
CA GLU A 445 -9.96 -32.86 1.92
C GLU A 445 -10.35 -32.09 0.65
N ASP A 446 -9.41 -31.89 -0.29
CA ASP A 446 -9.70 -31.28 -1.59
C ASP A 446 -10.29 -32.33 -2.54
N GLY A 447 -11.58 -32.58 -2.35
CA GLY A 447 -12.35 -33.53 -3.15
C GLY A 447 -12.38 -33.18 -4.64
N PHE A 448 -12.26 -31.90 -4.99
CA PHE A 448 -12.26 -31.46 -6.40
C PHE A 448 -10.93 -31.83 -7.08
N SER A 449 -9.81 -31.41 -6.51
CA SER A 449 -8.49 -31.71 -7.08
C SER A 449 -8.22 -33.22 -7.07
N CYS A 450 -8.68 -33.93 -6.04
CA CYS A 450 -8.60 -35.40 -5.98
C CYS A 450 -9.41 -36.09 -7.09
N ARG A 451 -10.60 -35.56 -7.44
CA ARG A 451 -11.48 -36.09 -8.49
C ARG A 451 -10.93 -35.78 -9.88
N LEU A 452 -10.42 -34.56 -10.09
CA LEU A 452 -9.78 -34.16 -11.34
C LEU A 452 -8.55 -35.01 -11.63
N TYR A 453 -7.75 -35.29 -10.60
CA TYR A 453 -6.62 -36.22 -10.69
C TYR A 453 -7.05 -37.62 -11.15
N GLN A 454 -8.13 -38.16 -10.58
CA GLN A 454 -8.67 -39.48 -10.95
C GLN A 454 -9.21 -39.53 -12.38
N LEU A 455 -9.84 -38.45 -12.85
CA LEU A 455 -10.34 -38.35 -14.22
C LEU A 455 -9.21 -38.30 -15.24
N LEU A 456 -8.12 -37.59 -14.92
CA LEU A 456 -6.96 -37.44 -15.81
C LEU A 456 -6.00 -38.64 -15.78
N GLU A 457 -5.90 -39.35 -14.65
CA GLU A 457 -5.02 -40.53 -14.51
C GLU A 457 -5.51 -41.74 -15.32
N GLY A 458 -6.81 -41.78 -15.67
CA GLY A 458 -7.38 -42.69 -16.67
C GLY A 458 -6.93 -44.14 -16.51
N GLY A 459 -7.51 -44.89 -15.55
CA GLY A 459 -7.36 -46.34 -15.42
C GLY A 459 -5.93 -46.92 -15.26
N ASN A 460 -4.89 -46.08 -15.22
CA ASN A 460 -3.51 -46.55 -15.13
C ASN A 460 -3.20 -47.02 -13.70
N LYS A 461 -2.84 -48.29 -13.57
CA LYS A 461 -2.62 -49.00 -12.29
C LYS A 461 -1.35 -48.57 -11.51
N LYS A 462 -0.68 -47.48 -11.89
CA LYS A 462 0.50 -46.98 -11.17
C LYS A 462 0.09 -45.88 -10.21
N GLN A 463 -0.53 -46.28 -9.09
CA GLN A 463 -0.88 -45.35 -8.01
C GLN A 463 0.39 -44.68 -7.49
N GLN A 464 0.58 -43.40 -7.83
CA GLN A 464 1.56 -42.58 -7.12
C GLN A 464 1.08 -42.43 -5.67
N LEU A 465 1.96 -42.72 -4.70
CA LEU A 465 1.65 -42.69 -3.27
C LEU A 465 1.15 -41.31 -2.78
N PHE A 466 1.47 -40.24 -3.50
CA PHE A 466 1.02 -38.88 -3.22
C PHE A 466 0.52 -38.20 -4.50
N LYS A 467 -0.71 -37.70 -4.49
CA LYS A 467 -1.25 -36.85 -5.56
C LYS A 467 -0.62 -35.48 -5.43
N THR A 468 0.03 -34.97 -6.47
CA THR A 468 0.65 -33.64 -6.43
C THR A 468 0.05 -32.68 -7.46
N TYR A 469 0.01 -31.39 -7.14
CA TYR A 469 -0.45 -30.37 -8.09
C TYR A 469 0.42 -30.32 -9.35
N LYS A 470 1.72 -30.60 -9.21
CA LYS A 470 2.66 -30.69 -10.34
C LYS A 470 2.36 -31.87 -11.27
N SER A 471 2.02 -33.05 -10.72
CA SER A 471 1.65 -34.20 -11.56
C SER A 471 0.29 -34.00 -12.22
N LEU A 472 -0.64 -33.31 -11.56
CA LEU A 472 -1.90 -32.89 -12.15
C LEU A 472 -1.69 -31.95 -13.35
N GLU A 473 -0.81 -30.96 -13.21
CA GLU A 473 -0.45 -30.03 -14.28
C GLU A 473 0.18 -30.76 -15.47
N GLN A 474 1.09 -31.69 -15.22
CA GLN A 474 1.71 -32.51 -16.28
C GLN A 474 0.67 -33.35 -17.03
N MET A 475 -0.31 -33.94 -16.34
CA MET A 475 -1.39 -34.68 -16.98
C MET A 475 -2.31 -33.76 -17.81
N ALA A 476 -2.61 -32.56 -17.32
CA ALA A 476 -3.38 -31.57 -18.07
C ALA A 476 -2.62 -31.07 -19.31
N GLN A 477 -1.31 -30.85 -19.21
CA GLN A 477 -0.45 -30.49 -20.36
C GLN A 477 -0.41 -31.63 -21.39
N LYS A 478 -0.31 -32.88 -20.94
CA LYS A 478 -0.37 -34.05 -21.82
C LYS A 478 -1.72 -34.12 -22.55
N LEU A 479 -2.83 -33.97 -21.84
CA LEU A 479 -4.17 -33.96 -22.46
C LEU A 479 -4.29 -32.85 -23.52
N LYS A 480 -3.76 -31.65 -23.23
CA LYS A 480 -3.73 -30.55 -24.20
C LYS A 480 -2.93 -30.91 -25.46
N GLN A 481 -1.79 -31.58 -25.31
CA GLN A 481 -0.98 -32.05 -26.44
C GLN A 481 -1.71 -33.14 -27.23
N ASP A 482 -2.34 -34.10 -26.55
CA ASP A 482 -3.11 -35.17 -27.18
C ASP A 482 -4.30 -34.60 -27.98
N CYS A 483 -5.03 -33.61 -27.43
CA CYS A 483 -6.10 -32.91 -28.15
C CYS A 483 -5.59 -32.17 -29.38
N ALA A 484 -4.45 -31.47 -29.28
CA ALA A 484 -3.85 -30.78 -30.41
C ALA A 484 -3.43 -31.77 -31.52
N ALA A 485 -2.81 -32.90 -31.14
CA ALA A 485 -2.42 -33.94 -32.09
C ALA A 485 -3.62 -34.55 -32.83
N VAL A 486 -4.73 -34.80 -32.13
CA VAL A 486 -5.97 -35.30 -32.75
C VAL A 486 -6.58 -34.25 -33.68
N GLN A 487 -6.54 -32.97 -33.30
CA GLN A 487 -7.03 -31.87 -34.15
C GLN A 487 -6.18 -31.72 -35.42
N ASP A 488 -4.86 -31.86 -35.31
CA ASP A 488 -3.95 -31.84 -36.46
C ASP A 488 -4.18 -33.04 -37.38
N GLN A 489 -4.39 -34.24 -36.82
CA GLN A 489 -4.76 -35.43 -37.60
C GLN A 489 -6.10 -35.27 -38.32
N LEU A 490 -7.08 -34.66 -37.66
CA LEU A 490 -8.39 -34.37 -38.26
C LEU A 490 -8.26 -33.34 -39.39
N ALA A 491 -7.45 -32.29 -39.19
CA ALA A 491 -7.18 -31.29 -40.23
C ALA A 491 -6.44 -31.90 -41.44
N ALA A 492 -5.45 -32.75 -41.20
CA ALA A 492 -4.75 -33.48 -42.26
C ALA A 492 -5.70 -34.40 -43.05
N SER A 493 -6.56 -35.15 -42.35
CA SER A 493 -7.58 -36.00 -42.98
C SER A 493 -8.61 -35.18 -43.79
N ALA A 494 -9.07 -34.05 -43.25
CA ALA A 494 -9.96 -33.15 -43.97
C ALA A 494 -9.30 -32.56 -45.22
N GLN A 495 -8.00 -32.22 -45.16
CA GLN A 495 -7.23 -31.76 -46.30
C GLN A 495 -7.07 -32.86 -47.36
N GLU A 496 -6.76 -34.09 -46.97
CA GLU A 496 -6.72 -35.24 -47.88
C GLU A 496 -8.07 -35.48 -48.57
N GLN A 497 -9.17 -35.40 -47.83
CA GLN A 497 -10.52 -35.50 -48.41
C GLN A 497 -10.82 -34.36 -49.38
N SER A 498 -10.42 -33.13 -49.07
CA SER A 498 -10.59 -31.99 -49.99
C SER A 498 -9.79 -32.17 -51.28
N LEU A 499 -8.56 -32.71 -51.19
CA LEU A 499 -7.72 -33.00 -52.36
C LEU A 499 -8.35 -34.11 -53.21
N LEU A 500 -8.87 -35.17 -52.59
CA LEU A 500 -9.60 -36.23 -53.28
C LEU A 500 -10.84 -35.68 -54.01
N LEU A 501 -11.63 -34.82 -53.36
CA LEU A 501 -12.77 -34.17 -53.98
C LEU A 501 -12.36 -33.28 -55.15
N SER A 502 -11.32 -32.46 -55.00
CA SER A 502 -10.82 -31.61 -56.08
C SER A 502 -10.25 -32.41 -57.27
N ASN A 503 -9.68 -33.59 -57.01
CA ASN A 503 -9.25 -34.51 -58.05
C ASN A 503 -10.47 -35.06 -58.80
N LEU A 504 -11.49 -35.48 -58.07
CA LEU A 504 -12.72 -36.01 -58.66
C LEU A 504 -13.45 -34.93 -59.49
N GLU A 505 -13.56 -33.70 -58.98
CA GLU A 505 -14.14 -32.57 -59.71
C GLU A 505 -13.36 -32.29 -61.00
N ARG A 506 -12.02 -32.27 -60.93
CA ARG A 506 -11.18 -32.11 -62.12
C ARG A 506 -11.36 -33.25 -63.14
N ASP A 507 -11.50 -34.48 -62.66
CA ASP A 507 -11.73 -35.64 -63.53
C ASP A 507 -13.11 -35.56 -64.20
N VAL A 508 -14.12 -35.09 -63.47
CA VAL A 508 -15.47 -34.80 -64.00
C VAL A 508 -15.43 -33.66 -65.01
N ASP A 509 -14.72 -32.57 -64.72
CA ASP A 509 -14.53 -31.44 -65.64
C ASP A 509 -13.75 -31.86 -66.89
N ALA A 510 -12.75 -32.73 -66.77
CA ALA A 510 -12.02 -33.28 -67.91
C ALA A 510 -12.91 -34.16 -68.78
N LEU A 511 -13.76 -34.99 -68.17
CA LEU A 511 -14.79 -35.77 -68.86
C LEU A 511 -15.82 -34.87 -69.56
N HIS A 512 -16.29 -33.84 -68.86
CA HIS A 512 -17.21 -32.85 -69.42
C HIS A 512 -16.56 -32.11 -70.59
N GLY A 513 -15.32 -31.64 -70.45
CA GLY A 513 -14.55 -31.00 -71.52
C GLY A 513 -14.35 -31.89 -72.74
N ALA A 514 -14.09 -33.18 -72.54
CA ALA A 514 -13.95 -34.17 -73.61
C ALA A 514 -15.26 -34.47 -74.34
N LEU A 515 -16.40 -34.50 -73.62
CA LEU A 515 -17.72 -34.76 -74.20
C LEU A 515 -18.36 -33.53 -74.85
N CYS A 516 -18.00 -32.35 -74.38
CA CYS A 516 -18.59 -31.08 -74.79
C CYS A 516 -17.72 -30.32 -75.81
N CYS A 517 -16.45 -30.67 -76.01
CA CYS A 517 -15.53 -30.05 -76.99
C CYS A 517 -15.59 -28.50 -77.00
N GLY A 518 -15.81 -27.87 -75.85
CA GLY A 518 -15.91 -26.40 -75.72
C GLY A 518 -17.30 -25.79 -76.02
N THR A 519 -18.33 -26.59 -76.30
CA THR A 519 -19.74 -26.17 -76.41
C THR A 519 -20.56 -26.79 -75.29
N ASN A 520 -21.44 -26.03 -74.61
CA ASN A 520 -22.29 -26.52 -73.50
C ASN A 520 -23.37 -27.56 -73.91
N GLN A 521 -23.14 -28.33 -74.98
CA GLN A 521 -24.00 -29.39 -75.48
C GLN A 521 -23.13 -30.60 -75.83
N ILE A 522 -23.57 -31.80 -75.41
CA ILE A 522 -22.89 -33.07 -75.66
C ILE A 522 -22.82 -33.33 -77.16
N GLN A 523 -21.63 -33.30 -77.77
CA GLN A 523 -21.45 -33.56 -79.19
C GLN A 523 -21.00 -35.00 -79.43
N LEU A 524 -21.95 -35.87 -79.76
CA LEU A 524 -21.71 -37.27 -80.18
C LEU A 524 -21.25 -37.40 -81.65
N ARG A 525 -20.86 -36.32 -82.33
CA ARG A 525 -20.48 -36.34 -83.75
C ARG A 525 -19.06 -35.80 -83.94
N SER A 526 -18.16 -36.63 -84.48
CA SER A 526 -16.79 -36.19 -84.77
C SER A 526 -16.76 -35.21 -85.95
N PRO A 527 -15.97 -34.14 -85.85
CA PRO A 527 -15.79 -33.17 -86.92
C PRO A 527 -15.20 -33.82 -88.18
N GLU A 528 -14.34 -34.84 -88.06
CA GLU A 528 -13.81 -35.56 -89.23
C GLU A 528 -14.92 -36.24 -90.07
N LEU A 529 -15.96 -36.77 -89.44
CA LEU A 529 -17.07 -37.41 -90.17
C LEU A 529 -17.93 -36.37 -90.88
N THR A 530 -18.07 -35.18 -90.29
CA THR A 530 -18.89 -34.09 -90.85
C THR A 530 -18.24 -33.51 -92.11
N GLU A 531 -16.92 -33.42 -92.14
CA GLU A 531 -16.14 -33.00 -93.32
C GLU A 531 -16.22 -34.03 -94.45
N GLN A 532 -16.15 -35.34 -94.11
CA GLN A 532 -16.34 -36.41 -95.10
C GLN A 532 -17.76 -36.42 -95.70
N PHE A 533 -18.80 -36.13 -94.91
CA PHE A 533 -20.16 -36.01 -95.44
C PHE A 533 -20.33 -34.82 -96.40
N HIS A 534 -19.70 -33.68 -96.11
CA HIS A 534 -19.73 -32.53 -97.04
C HIS A 534 -19.01 -32.84 -98.36
N GLN A 535 -17.87 -33.54 -98.31
CA GLN A 535 -17.17 -33.96 -99.54
C GLN A 535 -18.05 -34.90 -100.38
N LEU A 536 -18.75 -35.84 -99.73
CA LEU A 536 -19.67 -36.76 -100.41
C LEU A 536 -20.85 -36.02 -101.08
N GLU A 537 -21.39 -34.98 -100.45
CA GLU A 537 -22.45 -34.15 -101.03
C GLU A 537 -21.98 -33.37 -102.28
N VAL A 538 -20.74 -32.87 -102.27
CA VAL A 538 -20.13 -32.19 -103.43
C VAL A 538 -19.99 -33.16 -104.60
N ASP A 539 -19.45 -34.36 -104.36
CA ASP A 539 -19.27 -35.38 -105.40
C ASP A 539 -20.64 -35.83 -105.99
N LEU A 540 -21.68 -35.91 -105.16
CA LEU A 540 -23.04 -36.25 -105.58
C LEU A 540 -23.69 -35.15 -106.44
N ALA A 541 -23.40 -33.88 -106.13
CA ALA A 541 -23.86 -32.74 -106.93
C ALA A 541 -23.18 -32.72 -108.32
N GLU A 542 -21.89 -33.05 -108.38
CA GLU A 542 -21.12 -33.12 -109.63
C GLU A 542 -21.62 -34.25 -110.55
N LEU A 543 -21.91 -35.44 -109.98
CA LEU A 543 -22.52 -36.55 -110.71
C LEU A 543 -23.90 -36.16 -111.30
N ASN A 544 -24.73 -35.47 -110.52
CA ASN A 544 -26.03 -35.00 -110.97
C ASN A 544 -25.93 -33.99 -112.13
N HIS A 545 -24.88 -33.16 -112.15
CA HIS A 545 -24.63 -32.26 -113.28
C HIS A 545 -24.28 -33.04 -114.54
N LEU A 546 -23.34 -33.99 -114.46
CA LEU A 546 -22.94 -34.84 -115.60
C LEU A 546 -24.12 -35.63 -116.18
N LEU A 547 -25.01 -36.12 -115.33
CA LEU A 547 -26.17 -36.89 -115.75
C LEU A 547 -27.21 -36.00 -116.48
N LYS A 548 -27.36 -34.74 -116.05
CA LYS A 548 -28.19 -33.75 -116.76
C LYS A 548 -27.63 -33.41 -118.13
N ASP A 549 -26.31 -33.24 -118.26
CA ASP A 549 -25.65 -32.95 -119.54
C ASP A 549 -25.83 -34.10 -120.54
N LEU A 550 -25.68 -35.36 -120.08
CA LEU A 550 -25.89 -36.54 -120.93
C LEU A 550 -27.35 -36.65 -121.40
N VAL A 551 -28.31 -36.38 -120.51
CA VAL A 551 -29.73 -36.35 -120.87
C VAL A 551 -30.03 -35.24 -121.89
N ALA A 552 -29.38 -34.09 -121.78
CA ALA A 552 -29.52 -33.01 -122.75
C ALA A 552 -28.96 -33.41 -124.12
N ASP A 553 -27.80 -34.08 -124.17
CA ASP A 553 -27.21 -34.59 -125.42
C ASP A 553 -28.07 -35.69 -126.06
N LEU A 554 -28.62 -36.61 -125.28
CA LEU A 554 -29.55 -37.63 -125.81
C LEU A 554 -30.84 -37.00 -126.36
N LYS A 555 -31.38 -35.97 -125.70
CA LYS A 555 -32.53 -35.22 -126.22
C LYS A 555 -32.20 -34.49 -127.51
N SER A 556 -31.00 -33.91 -127.62
CA SER A 556 -30.56 -33.23 -128.85
C SER A 556 -30.47 -34.22 -130.01
N LYS A 557 -29.82 -35.38 -129.80
CA LYS A 557 -29.73 -36.47 -130.80
C LYS A 557 -31.09 -37.04 -131.19
N ARG A 558 -31.99 -37.21 -130.21
CA ARG A 558 -33.38 -37.60 -130.47
C ARG A 558 -34.10 -36.58 -131.35
N SER A 559 -33.98 -35.29 -131.03
CA SER A 559 -34.60 -34.22 -131.81
C SER A 559 -34.02 -34.14 -133.23
N PHE A 560 -32.72 -34.39 -133.41
CA PHE A 560 -32.08 -34.48 -134.72
C PHE A 560 -32.67 -35.62 -135.55
N LEU A 561 -32.79 -36.81 -134.96
CA LEU A 561 -33.41 -37.98 -135.60
C LEU A 561 -34.90 -37.74 -135.93
N GLU A 562 -35.64 -37.02 -135.08
CA GLU A 562 -37.06 -36.70 -135.32
C GLU A 562 -37.26 -35.62 -136.41
N SER A 563 -36.31 -34.69 -136.58
CA SER A 563 -36.45 -33.55 -137.50
C SER A 563 -36.21 -33.89 -138.99
N ASN A 564 -35.42 -34.94 -139.28
CA ASN A 564 -35.01 -35.27 -140.65
C ASN A 564 -35.69 -36.56 -141.15
N ARG A 565 -36.60 -36.43 -142.12
CA ARG A 565 -37.35 -37.55 -142.73
C ARG A 565 -36.46 -38.68 -143.27
N LEU A 566 -35.27 -38.36 -143.79
CA LEU A 566 -34.32 -39.37 -144.27
C LEU A 566 -33.77 -40.23 -143.12
N HIS A 567 -33.46 -39.62 -141.97
CA HIS A 567 -32.92 -40.33 -140.80
C HIS A 567 -34.01 -41.10 -140.05
N GLN A 568 -35.26 -40.62 -140.07
CA GLN A 568 -36.39 -41.42 -139.59
C GLN A 568 -36.56 -42.70 -140.41
N MET A 569 -36.47 -42.59 -141.74
CA MET A 569 -36.56 -43.75 -142.62
C MET A 569 -35.37 -44.69 -142.45
N GLU A 570 -34.16 -44.17 -142.29
CA GLU A 570 -32.97 -44.97 -141.98
C GLU A 570 -33.10 -45.66 -140.61
N ARG A 571 -33.60 -44.97 -139.57
CA ARG A 571 -33.89 -45.57 -138.27
C ARG A 571 -34.93 -46.67 -138.38
N ASP A 572 -36.04 -46.43 -139.08
CA ASP A 572 -37.10 -47.41 -139.21
C ASP A 572 -36.62 -48.61 -140.03
N LEU A 573 -35.82 -48.42 -141.10
CA LEU A 573 -35.12 -49.50 -141.80
C LEU A 573 -34.15 -50.26 -140.89
N TYR A 574 -33.39 -49.56 -140.04
CA TYR A 574 -32.47 -50.18 -139.08
C TYR A 574 -33.24 -50.98 -138.02
N VAL A 575 -34.38 -50.47 -137.54
CA VAL A 575 -35.26 -51.17 -136.59
C VAL A 575 -35.91 -52.38 -137.24
N TYR A 576 -36.41 -52.26 -138.48
CA TYR A 576 -36.99 -53.40 -139.22
C TYR A 576 -35.93 -54.45 -139.59
N PHE A 577 -34.69 -54.05 -139.87
CA PHE A 577 -33.57 -54.99 -140.09
C PHE A 577 -33.32 -55.90 -138.88
N PHE A 578 -33.49 -55.41 -137.65
CA PHE A 578 -33.29 -56.22 -136.44
C PHE A 578 -34.57 -56.86 -135.88
N ASN A 579 -35.76 -56.32 -136.19
CA ASN A 579 -37.01 -56.77 -135.58
C ASN A 579 -38.01 -57.45 -136.54
N ASP A 580 -37.97 -57.24 -137.86
CA ASP A 580 -38.95 -57.82 -138.79
C ASP A 580 -38.46 -57.81 -140.28
N GLU A 581 -37.75 -58.87 -140.67
CA GLU A 581 -37.13 -59.00 -142.01
C GLU A 581 -38.17 -59.15 -143.14
N GLU A 582 -39.30 -59.80 -142.89
CA GLU A 582 -40.38 -60.00 -143.89
C GLU A 582 -41.04 -58.65 -144.25
N HIS A 583 -41.28 -57.79 -143.26
CA HIS A 583 -41.86 -56.46 -143.48
C HIS A 583 -40.88 -55.51 -144.20
N LEU A 584 -39.57 -55.63 -143.91
CA LEU A 584 -38.52 -54.90 -144.62
C LEU A 584 -38.51 -55.27 -146.11
N LYS A 585 -38.59 -56.58 -146.41
CA LYS A 585 -38.61 -57.09 -147.78
C LYS A 585 -39.82 -56.59 -148.56
N GLU A 586 -41.01 -56.60 -147.96
CA GLU A 586 -42.25 -56.10 -148.58
C GLU A 586 -42.19 -54.57 -148.85
N MET A 587 -41.56 -53.80 -147.95
CA MET A 587 -41.43 -52.34 -148.09
C MET A 587 -40.40 -51.96 -149.15
N VAL A 588 -39.28 -52.69 -149.24
CA VAL A 588 -38.30 -52.55 -150.32
C VAL A 588 -38.91 -52.95 -151.66
N GLU A 589 -39.66 -54.06 -151.74
CA GLU A 589 -40.38 -54.47 -152.96
C GLU A 589 -41.40 -53.41 -153.40
N LYS A 590 -42.16 -52.81 -152.48
CA LYS A 590 -43.09 -51.70 -152.81
C LYS A 590 -42.35 -50.44 -153.32
N LEU A 591 -41.18 -50.12 -152.76
CA LEU A 591 -40.35 -49.00 -153.22
C LEU A 591 -39.73 -49.29 -154.59
N GLU A 592 -39.26 -50.52 -154.84
CA GLU A 592 -38.78 -50.96 -156.15
C GLU A 592 -39.91 -50.91 -157.20
N GLN A 593 -41.11 -51.39 -156.86
CA GLN A 593 -42.28 -51.33 -157.73
C GLN A 593 -42.71 -49.88 -158.02
N GLN A 594 -42.67 -48.97 -157.03
CA GLN A 594 -42.93 -47.54 -157.26
C GLN A 594 -41.85 -46.87 -158.13
N SER A 595 -40.60 -47.33 -158.06
CA SER A 595 -39.52 -46.85 -158.93
C SER A 595 -39.69 -47.34 -160.38
N GLN A 596 -40.10 -48.60 -160.57
CA GLN A 596 -40.40 -49.18 -161.88
C GLN A 596 -41.65 -48.57 -162.52
N ALA A 597 -42.68 -48.23 -161.74
CA ALA A 597 -43.88 -47.53 -162.20
C ALA A 597 -43.61 -46.06 -162.60
N LYS A 598 -42.60 -45.41 -162.02
CA LYS A 598 -42.13 -44.09 -162.46
C LYS A 598 -41.19 -44.14 -163.66
N ALA A 599 -40.50 -45.25 -163.90
CA ALA A 599 -39.60 -45.42 -165.05
C ALA A 599 -40.34 -45.74 -166.36
N SER A 600 -41.51 -46.37 -166.31
CA SER A 600 -42.27 -46.79 -167.50
C SER A 600 -43.28 -45.74 -168.00
N HIS A 601 -43.61 -44.72 -167.21
CA HIS A 601 -44.48 -43.59 -167.60
C HIS A 601 -43.77 -42.53 -168.47
N LEU A 602 -42.49 -42.74 -168.82
CA LEU A 602 -41.65 -41.74 -169.47
C LEU A 602 -41.31 -42.01 -170.94
N GLN A 603 -41.67 -43.15 -171.55
CA GLN A 603 -41.32 -43.38 -172.97
C GLN A 603 -42.23 -44.39 -173.72
N ASP A 604 -43.55 -44.17 -173.63
CA ASP A 604 -44.51 -44.52 -174.68
C ASP A 604 -44.52 -43.37 -175.71
N LYS A 605 -43.35 -43.10 -176.32
CA LYS A 605 -43.05 -42.07 -177.34
C LYS A 605 -41.55 -42.10 -177.65
N ASP A 606 -41.15 -42.95 -178.58
CA ASP A 606 -40.35 -42.57 -179.75
C ASP A 606 -40.02 -43.82 -180.59
N PHE A 607 -40.65 -43.87 -181.77
CA PHE A 607 -40.39 -44.83 -182.82
C PHE A 607 -38.97 -44.66 -183.39
N THR A 608 -38.44 -45.74 -183.96
CA THR A 608 -37.27 -45.82 -184.87
C THR A 608 -35.84 -45.69 -184.29
N ASN A 609 -35.02 -46.65 -184.73
CA ASN A 609 -33.56 -46.82 -184.68
C ASN A 609 -32.96 -47.56 -183.47
N SER A 610 -32.51 -48.78 -183.81
CA SER A 610 -31.56 -49.75 -183.23
C SER A 610 -31.32 -49.77 -181.73
#